data_AF-A0A6J4QZG8-F1
#
_entry.id   AF-A0A6J4QZG8-F1
#
_cell.length_a   1.000
_cell.length_b   1.000
_cell.length_c   1.000
_cell.angle_alpha   90.00
_cell.angle_beta   90.00
_cell.angle_gamma   90.00
#
_symmetry.space_group_name_H-M   'P 1'
#
loop_
_entity.id
_entity.type
_entity.pdbx_description
1 polymer ?
#
loop_
_entity_poly.entity_id
_entity_poly.type
_entity_poly.pdbx_seq_one_letter_code
_entity_poly.pdbx_strand_id
1 'polypeptide(L)'
;MEDCLHSSGLRVEPGSEFRCPACEARLDVEGVERWVRAAEEARDEAYSLIEGDGFTRIVLEERQREVYRRRKVLYELRDIPRSVAARPEMILVSYNAAEDAYECRIFYKEPRPVWGLERIEVEAELDSILALRAHPDPNVRLASGKVEEFHAFRQRSDGRDGYSPQRRVFYQNEI
;
A
#
# COMPACT_ATOMS: atom_id res chain seq x y z
N MET A 1 -11.82 18.96 4.42
CA MET A 1 -10.69 19.69 3.81
C MET A 1 -9.99 18.67 2.94
N GLU A 2 -10.37 18.59 1.67
CA GLU A 2 -10.17 17.38 0.84
C GLU A 2 -8.86 17.38 0.03
N ASP A 3 -8.10 18.49 -0.01
CA ASP A 3 -6.86 18.61 -0.78
C ASP A 3 -5.66 19.05 0.07
N CYS A 4 -4.56 18.28 0.06
CA CYS A 4 -3.29 18.68 0.71
C CYS A 4 -2.62 19.80 -0.12
N LEU A 5 -2.54 21.01 0.43
CA LEU A 5 -1.87 22.17 -0.20
C LEU A 5 -0.43 22.38 0.29
N HIS A 6 0.12 21.43 1.05
CA HIS A 6 1.43 21.56 1.66
C HIS A 6 2.55 21.30 0.65
N SER A 7 3.60 22.13 0.71
CA SER A 7 4.77 22.06 -0.15
C SER A 7 5.56 20.76 -0.01
N SER A 8 5.51 20.14 1.17
CA SER A 8 6.10 18.83 1.48
C SER A 8 5.43 17.67 0.75
N GLY A 9 4.26 17.89 0.14
CA GLY A 9 3.58 16.94 -0.73
C GLY A 9 3.01 15.71 -0.02
N LEU A 10 2.65 14.70 -0.82
CA LEU A 10 2.16 13.42 -0.36
C LEU A 10 3.30 12.40 -0.31
N ARG A 11 3.28 11.52 0.68
CA ARG A 11 4.19 10.37 0.80
C ARG A 11 3.41 9.07 0.67
N VAL A 12 4.06 8.05 0.13
CA VAL A 12 3.53 6.69 0.05
C VAL A 12 3.42 6.12 1.46
N GLU A 13 2.24 5.63 1.83
CA GLU A 13 2.04 4.77 3.00
C GLU A 13 1.79 3.32 2.54
N PRO A 14 2.12 2.32 3.37
CA PRO A 14 1.71 0.93 3.12
C PRO A 14 0.19 0.84 2.97
N GLY A 15 -0.31 0.07 1.99
CA GLY A 15 -1.76 -0.13 1.82
C GLY A 15 -2.44 0.66 0.69
N SER A 16 -1.67 1.23 -0.24
CA SER A 16 -2.18 1.98 -1.42
C SER A 16 -2.79 3.36 -1.10
N GLU A 17 -2.44 3.94 0.05
CA GLU A 17 -2.84 5.28 0.46
C GLU A 17 -1.65 6.25 0.47
N PHE A 18 -1.95 7.54 0.31
CA PHE A 18 -0.96 8.63 0.31
C PHE A 18 -1.23 9.57 1.45
N ARG A 19 -0.23 9.83 2.29
CA ARG A 19 -0.36 10.71 3.44
C ARG A 19 0.47 11.97 3.29
N CYS A 20 -0.16 13.10 3.53
CA CYS A 20 0.52 14.38 3.68
C CYS A 20 1.13 14.45 5.10
N PRO A 21 2.46 14.53 5.29
CA PRO A 21 3.07 14.50 6.63
C PRO A 21 2.80 15.78 7.46
N ALA A 22 2.27 16.84 6.83
CA ALA A 22 1.98 18.12 7.47
C ALA A 22 0.54 18.23 7.97
N CYS A 23 -0.45 17.75 7.21
CA CYS A 23 -1.87 17.83 7.58
C CYS A 23 -2.57 16.47 7.67
N GLU A 24 -1.82 15.38 7.51
CA GLU A 24 -2.30 14.01 7.63
C GLU A 24 -3.40 13.61 6.63
N ALA A 25 -3.68 14.47 5.64
CA ALA A 25 -4.63 14.18 4.58
C ALA A 25 -4.23 12.86 3.88
N ARG A 26 -5.21 11.97 3.75
CA ARG A 26 -5.08 10.67 3.09
C ARG A 26 -5.77 10.73 1.75
N LEU A 27 -5.07 10.30 0.71
CA LEU A 27 -5.61 10.21 -0.65
C LEU A 27 -5.36 8.82 -1.21
N ASP A 28 -6.39 8.24 -1.80
CA ASP A 28 -6.27 7.07 -2.67
C ASP A 28 -5.77 7.51 -4.06
N VAL A 29 -5.61 6.56 -4.98
CA VAL A 29 -5.11 6.84 -6.34
C VAL A 29 -6.01 7.86 -7.06
N GLU A 30 -7.33 7.71 -6.96
CA GLU A 30 -8.29 8.64 -7.58
C GLU A 30 -8.24 10.04 -6.94
N GLY A 31 -8.02 10.10 -5.63
CA GLY A 31 -7.76 11.33 -4.88
C GLY A 31 -6.50 12.04 -5.34
N VAL A 32 -5.40 11.31 -5.60
CA VAL A 32 -4.18 11.90 -6.16
C VAL A 32 -4.40 12.40 -7.59
N GLU A 33 -5.18 11.69 -8.41
CA GLU A 33 -5.53 12.19 -9.75
C GLU A 33 -6.33 13.48 -9.70
N ARG A 34 -7.34 13.58 -8.83
CA ARG A 34 -8.10 14.82 -8.62
C ARG A 34 -7.21 15.95 -8.12
N TRP A 35 -6.30 15.63 -7.19
CA TRP A 35 -5.33 16.58 -6.66
C TRP A 35 -4.37 17.12 -7.73
N VAL A 36 -3.96 16.30 -8.70
CA VAL A 36 -3.19 16.77 -9.87
C VAL A 36 -4.04 17.65 -10.78
N ARG A 37 -5.26 17.23 -11.12
CA ARG A 37 -6.18 18.01 -11.98
C ARG A 37 -6.44 19.40 -11.42
N ALA A 38 -6.66 19.53 -10.12
CA ALA A 38 -6.86 20.83 -9.47
C ALA A 38 -5.67 21.79 -9.66
N ALA A 39 -4.43 21.29 -9.72
CA ALA A 39 -3.27 22.14 -10.02
C ALA A 39 -3.16 22.49 -11.50
N GLU A 40 -3.57 21.58 -12.39
CA GLU A 40 -3.61 21.84 -13.83
C GLU A 40 -4.65 22.90 -14.16
N GLU A 41 -5.85 22.80 -13.58
CA GLU A 41 -6.91 23.80 -13.70
C GLU A 41 -6.44 25.17 -13.20
N ALA A 42 -5.84 25.23 -12.00
CA ALA A 42 -5.30 26.49 -11.45
C ALA A 42 -4.19 27.11 -12.31
N ARG A 43 -3.41 26.30 -13.04
CA ARG A 43 -2.41 26.77 -14.00
C ARG A 43 -3.10 27.31 -15.27
N ASP A 44 -4.11 26.61 -15.78
CA ASP A 44 -4.81 26.97 -17.02
C ASP A 44 -5.66 28.25 -16.84
N GLU A 45 -6.22 28.46 -15.65
CA GLU A 45 -6.80 29.73 -15.23
C GLU A 45 -5.76 30.87 -15.25
N ALA A 46 -4.55 30.62 -14.73
CA ALA A 46 -3.48 31.62 -14.72
C ALA A 46 -2.98 31.99 -16.14
N TYR A 47 -3.02 31.05 -17.09
CA TYR A 47 -2.75 31.33 -18.50
C TYR A 47 -3.77 32.24 -19.15
N SER A 48 -5.03 32.15 -18.72
CA SER A 48 -6.13 32.96 -19.25
C SER A 48 -6.10 34.42 -18.77
N LEU A 49 -5.28 34.71 -17.75
CA LEU A 49 -5.14 36.02 -17.11
C LEU A 49 -3.88 36.79 -17.53
N ILE A 50 -3.18 36.35 -18.59
CA ILE A 50 -1.93 37.00 -19.04
C ILE A 50 -2.25 38.31 -19.77
N GLU A 51 -2.60 39.34 -19.00
CA GLU A 51 -2.45 40.75 -19.34
C GLU A 51 -1.27 41.34 -18.55
N GLY A 52 -0.06 41.08 -19.04
CA GLY A 52 0.95 42.13 -19.15
C GLY A 52 1.70 42.67 -17.91
N ASP A 53 1.86 41.92 -16.82
CA ASP A 53 2.84 42.31 -15.78
C ASP A 53 3.82 41.19 -15.38
N GLY A 54 4.99 41.61 -14.85
CA GLY A 54 6.03 40.69 -14.40
C GLY A 54 5.60 39.81 -13.22
N PHE A 55 4.55 40.19 -12.50
CA PHE A 55 3.98 39.43 -11.39
C PHE A 55 3.18 38.23 -11.88
N THR A 56 2.40 38.39 -12.95
CA THR A 56 1.65 37.32 -13.62
C THR A 56 2.58 36.21 -14.11
N ARG A 57 3.77 36.57 -14.58
CA ARG A 57 4.81 35.59 -14.96
C ARG A 57 5.30 34.77 -13.76
N ILE A 58 5.52 35.40 -12.61
CA ILE A 58 5.95 34.71 -11.38
C ILE A 58 4.86 33.76 -10.90
N VAL A 59 3.60 34.19 -10.89
CA VAL A 59 2.46 33.35 -10.51
C VAL A 59 2.36 32.13 -11.42
N LEU A 60 2.51 32.31 -12.73
CA LEU A 60 2.48 31.22 -13.70
C LEU A 60 3.61 30.20 -13.49
N GLU A 61 4.83 30.67 -13.25
CA GLU A 61 5.99 29.80 -12.96
C GLU A 61 5.78 28.96 -11.69
N GLU A 62 5.23 29.56 -10.62
CA GLU A 62 4.90 28.84 -9.39
C GLU A 62 3.80 27.79 -9.61
N ARG A 63 2.77 28.12 -10.39
CA ARG A 63 1.71 27.15 -10.75
C ARG A 63 2.24 25.99 -11.60
N GLN A 64 3.18 26.26 -12.51
CA GLN A 64 3.84 25.20 -13.27
C GLN A 64 4.67 24.28 -12.37
N ARG A 65 5.47 24.85 -11.45
CA ARG A 65 6.24 24.07 -10.46
C ARG A 65 5.34 23.18 -9.63
N GLU A 66 4.18 23.70 -9.22
CA GLU A 66 3.17 22.95 -8.50
C GLU A 66 2.67 21.76 -9.34
N VAL A 67 2.26 21.97 -10.59
CA VAL A 67 1.82 20.90 -11.50
C VAL A 67 2.90 19.84 -11.66
N TYR A 68 4.16 20.24 -11.90
CA TYR A 68 5.27 19.30 -12.02
C TYR A 68 5.48 18.47 -10.75
N ARG A 69 5.43 19.10 -9.57
CA ARG A 69 5.54 18.39 -8.30
C ARG A 69 4.42 17.37 -8.13
N ARG A 70 3.16 17.74 -8.40
CA ARG A 70 2.01 16.84 -8.24
C ARG A 70 2.04 15.70 -9.26
N ARG A 71 2.37 15.99 -10.53
CA ARG A 71 2.54 14.97 -11.58
C ARG A 71 3.66 14.00 -11.26
N LYS A 72 4.77 14.46 -10.67
CA LYS A 72 5.85 13.59 -10.22
C LYS A 72 5.32 12.54 -9.24
N VAL A 73 4.49 12.92 -8.28
CA VAL A 73 3.84 11.98 -7.33
C VAL A 73 2.91 11.01 -8.07
N LEU A 74 2.10 11.49 -9.03
CA LEU A 74 1.24 10.63 -9.85
C LEU A 74 2.03 9.67 -10.76
N TYR A 75 3.17 10.10 -11.27
CA TYR A 75 4.05 9.25 -12.06
C TYR A 75 4.79 8.27 -11.19
N GLU A 76 5.31 8.66 -10.03
CA GLU A 76 5.80 7.71 -9.04
C GLU A 76 4.71 6.66 -8.76
N LEU A 77 3.47 7.08 -8.56
CA LEU A 77 2.30 6.19 -8.45
C LEU A 77 2.07 5.21 -9.62
N ARG A 78 2.24 5.68 -10.86
CA ARG A 78 1.95 4.92 -12.09
C ARG A 78 3.14 4.11 -12.59
N ASP A 79 4.34 4.58 -12.30
CA ASP A 79 5.65 3.98 -12.62
C ASP A 79 6.10 3.00 -11.53
N ILE A 80 5.37 2.93 -10.40
CA ILE A 80 5.28 1.71 -9.59
C ILE A 80 4.79 0.60 -10.52
N PRO A 81 5.64 -0.37 -10.88
CA PRO A 81 5.19 -1.47 -11.69
C PRO A 81 4.22 -2.27 -10.81
N ARG A 82 2.91 -2.08 -11.01
CA ARG A 82 1.89 -3.06 -10.60
C ARG A 82 2.17 -4.45 -11.20
N SER A 83 3.13 -4.55 -12.14
CA SER A 83 3.57 -5.76 -12.83
C SER A 83 4.63 -6.59 -12.10
N VAL A 84 5.25 -6.13 -11.02
CA VAL A 84 5.98 -7.01 -10.10
C VAL A 84 5.75 -6.52 -8.67
N ALA A 85 4.61 -6.89 -8.07
CA ALA A 85 4.58 -7.00 -6.61
C ALA A 85 5.81 -7.82 -6.23
N ALA A 86 6.75 -7.21 -5.50
CA ALA A 86 7.98 -7.89 -5.11
C ALA A 86 7.57 -9.23 -4.49
N ARG A 87 7.84 -10.33 -5.20
CA ARG A 87 7.32 -11.62 -4.78
C ARG A 87 8.02 -11.96 -3.45
N PRO A 88 7.27 -12.35 -2.41
CA PRO A 88 7.88 -12.74 -1.16
C PRO A 88 8.88 -13.88 -1.42
N GLU A 89 10.05 -13.75 -0.81
CA GLU A 89 11.04 -14.84 -0.75
C GLU A 89 10.58 -15.90 0.23
N MET A 90 9.92 -15.48 1.30
CA MET A 90 9.46 -16.33 2.38
C MET A 90 8.26 -15.72 3.09
N ILE A 91 7.35 -16.58 3.55
CA ILE A 91 6.26 -16.22 4.46
C ILE A 91 6.34 -17.13 5.68
N LEU A 92 6.47 -16.53 6.86
CA LEU A 92 6.36 -17.23 8.13
C LEU A 92 4.95 -17.03 8.67
N VAL A 93 4.23 -18.12 8.90
CA VAL A 93 2.94 -18.11 9.60
C VAL A 93 3.15 -18.70 10.99
N SER A 94 2.76 -17.96 12.02
CA SER A 94 2.78 -18.39 13.42
C SER A 94 1.37 -18.28 14.01
N TYR A 95 0.97 -19.28 14.78
CA TYR A 95 -0.26 -19.25 15.56
C TYR A 95 0.04 -18.81 16.99
N ASN A 96 -0.73 -17.85 17.48
CA ASN A 96 -0.73 -17.40 18.86
C ASN A 96 -1.95 -17.97 19.58
N ALA A 97 -1.73 -18.94 20.46
CA ALA A 97 -2.80 -19.57 21.25
C ALA A 97 -3.44 -18.63 22.29
N ALA A 98 -2.75 -17.56 22.70
CA ALA A 98 -3.28 -16.62 23.69
C ALA A 98 -4.32 -15.66 23.08
N GLU A 99 -4.15 -15.34 21.80
CA GLU A 99 -5.01 -14.41 21.05
C GLU A 99 -5.91 -15.12 20.05
N ASP A 100 -5.77 -16.45 19.93
CA ASP A 100 -6.41 -17.28 18.92
C ASP A 100 -6.30 -16.69 17.50
N ALA A 101 -5.08 -16.32 17.12
CA ALA A 101 -4.80 -15.57 15.90
C ALA A 101 -3.53 -16.08 15.21
N TYR A 102 -3.44 -15.85 13.90
CA TYR A 102 -2.24 -16.05 13.09
C TYR A 102 -1.51 -14.73 12.87
N GLU A 103 -0.21 -14.73 13.11
CA GLU A 103 0.74 -13.72 12.67
C GLU A 103 1.43 -14.23 11.40
N CYS A 104 1.38 -13.45 10.33
CA CYS A 104 2.15 -13.68 9.11
C CYS A 104 3.26 -12.65 9.00
N ARG A 105 4.49 -13.11 8.79
CA ARG A 105 5.62 -12.24 8.43
C ARG A 105 6.07 -12.52 7.02
N ILE A 106 6.14 -11.48 6.21
CA ILE A 106 6.50 -11.55 4.79
C ILE A 106 7.92 -11.02 4.64
N PHE A 107 8.79 -11.82 4.02
CA PHE A 107 10.17 -11.45 3.76
C PHE A 107 10.39 -11.28 2.26
N TYR A 108 11.06 -10.20 1.89
CA TYR A 108 11.38 -9.83 0.52
C TYR A 108 12.88 -9.91 0.27
N LYS A 109 13.26 -10.31 -0.95
CA LYS A 109 14.64 -10.28 -1.40
C LYS A 109 15.15 -8.84 -1.50
N GLU A 110 16.41 -8.60 -1.17
CA GLU A 110 17.02 -7.28 -1.29
C GLU A 110 17.27 -6.88 -2.76
N PRO A 111 17.09 -5.59 -3.13
CA PRO A 111 16.67 -4.48 -2.28
C PRO A 111 15.18 -4.55 -1.91
N ARG A 112 14.87 -4.34 -0.61
CA ARG A 112 13.49 -4.45 -0.12
C ARG A 112 12.60 -3.39 -0.76
N PRO A 113 11.37 -3.76 -1.18
CA PRO A 113 10.40 -2.77 -1.62
C PRO A 113 10.04 -1.84 -0.45
N VAL A 114 10.08 -0.52 -0.68
CA VAL A 114 9.72 0.50 0.33
C VAL A 114 8.27 0.34 0.81
N TRP A 115 7.43 -0.31 0.01
CA TRP A 115 6.00 -0.58 0.27
C TRP A 115 5.70 -2.02 0.70
N GLY A 116 6.71 -2.88 0.89
CA GLY A 116 6.47 -4.28 1.24
C GLY A 116 5.80 -4.40 2.60
N LEU A 117 4.60 -4.98 2.65
CA LEU A 117 3.95 -5.28 3.91
C LEU A 117 4.72 -6.40 4.62
N GLU A 118 5.34 -6.10 5.76
CA GLU A 118 6.18 -7.08 6.47
C GLU A 118 5.38 -7.97 7.42
N ARG A 119 4.17 -7.56 7.85
CA ARG A 119 3.38 -8.26 8.86
C ARG A 119 1.87 -8.16 8.62
N ILE A 120 1.15 -9.25 8.84
CA ILE A 120 -0.32 -9.33 8.85
C ILE A 120 -0.74 -10.12 10.09
N GLU A 121 -1.85 -9.72 10.71
CA GLU A 121 -2.50 -10.49 11.78
C GLU A 121 -3.93 -10.80 11.38
N VAL A 122 -4.39 -12.01 11.71
CA VAL A 122 -5.75 -12.46 11.40
C VAL A 122 -6.22 -13.46 12.45
N GLU A 123 -7.47 -13.37 12.84
CA GLU A 123 -8.09 -14.34 13.76
C GLU A 123 -8.02 -15.75 13.17
N ALA A 124 -7.92 -16.77 14.03
CA ALA A 124 -7.84 -18.16 13.62
C ALA A 124 -9.22 -18.75 13.25
N GLU A 125 -10.04 -17.95 12.57
CA GLU A 125 -11.34 -18.29 12.02
C GLU A 125 -11.29 -18.28 10.49
N LEU A 126 -11.91 -19.29 9.87
CA LEU A 126 -11.87 -19.46 8.41
C LEU A 126 -12.41 -18.23 7.66
N ASP A 127 -13.51 -17.63 8.14
CA ASP A 127 -14.11 -16.48 7.48
C ASP A 127 -13.20 -15.24 7.55
N SER A 128 -12.55 -15.00 8.70
CA SER A 128 -11.56 -13.95 8.87
C SER A 128 -10.35 -14.15 7.95
N ILE A 129 -9.88 -15.40 7.78
CA ILE A 129 -8.80 -15.74 6.85
C ILE A 129 -9.22 -15.50 5.38
N LEU A 130 -10.44 -15.91 5.01
CA LEU A 130 -10.95 -15.78 3.64
C LEU A 130 -11.23 -14.32 3.27
N ALA A 131 -11.62 -13.47 4.22
CA ALA A 131 -11.83 -12.04 3.99
C ALA A 131 -10.56 -11.36 3.43
N LEU A 132 -9.37 -11.82 3.82
CA LEU A 132 -8.09 -11.30 3.31
C LEU A 132 -7.85 -11.61 1.82
N ARG A 133 -8.58 -12.56 1.21
CA ARG A 133 -8.49 -12.81 -0.25
C ARG A 133 -9.04 -11.65 -1.08
N ALA A 134 -9.88 -10.80 -0.51
CA ALA A 134 -10.37 -9.59 -1.17
C ALA A 134 -9.44 -8.37 -0.98
N HIS A 135 -8.35 -8.51 -0.22
CA HIS A 135 -7.45 -7.39 0.08
C HIS A 135 -6.79 -6.83 -1.21
N PRO A 136 -6.61 -5.50 -1.34
CA PRO A 136 -6.02 -4.90 -2.55
C PRO A 136 -4.57 -5.33 -2.81
N ASP A 137 -3.79 -5.57 -1.75
CA ASP A 137 -2.39 -6.05 -1.85
C ASP A 137 -2.31 -7.54 -2.26
N PRO A 138 -1.65 -7.89 -3.39
CA PRO A 138 -1.46 -9.27 -3.81
C PRO A 138 -0.69 -10.15 -2.82
N ASN A 139 0.26 -9.60 -2.06
CA ASN A 139 1.03 -10.34 -1.07
C ASN A 139 0.18 -10.71 0.14
N VAL A 140 -0.79 -9.87 0.51
CA VAL A 140 -1.78 -10.19 1.55
C VAL A 140 -2.69 -11.32 1.09
N ARG A 141 -3.19 -11.27 -0.15
CA ARG A 141 -3.98 -12.37 -0.72
C ARG A 141 -3.19 -13.68 -0.77
N LEU A 142 -1.91 -13.59 -1.10
CA LEU A 142 -1.02 -14.74 -1.13
C LEU A 142 -0.76 -15.30 0.28
N ALA A 143 -0.50 -14.43 1.25
CA ALA A 143 -0.33 -14.82 2.65
C ALA A 143 -1.61 -15.46 3.21
N SER A 144 -2.79 -14.93 2.90
CA SER A 144 -4.09 -15.50 3.26
C SER A 144 -4.21 -16.97 2.82
N GLY A 145 -3.84 -17.29 1.57
CA GLY A 145 -3.83 -18.68 1.10
C GLY A 145 -2.88 -19.58 1.89
N LYS A 146 -1.76 -19.05 2.40
CA LYS A 146 -0.81 -19.78 3.25
C LYS A 146 -1.26 -19.93 4.69
N VAL A 147 -1.97 -18.94 5.23
CA VAL A 147 -2.65 -19.06 6.51
C VAL A 147 -3.71 -20.14 6.45
N GLU A 148 -4.54 -20.15 5.40
CA GLU A 148 -5.58 -21.17 5.22
C GLU A 148 -4.99 -22.58 5.10
N GLU A 149 -3.91 -22.74 4.32
CA GLU A 149 -3.19 -24.02 4.21
C GLU A 149 -2.69 -24.49 5.57
N PHE A 150 -2.11 -23.58 6.36
CA PHE A 150 -1.61 -23.89 7.71
C PHE A 150 -2.75 -24.15 8.72
N HIS A 151 -3.84 -23.40 8.64
CA HIS A 151 -5.03 -23.55 9.47
C HIS A 151 -5.67 -24.92 9.25
N ALA A 152 -5.89 -25.31 7.99
CA ALA A 152 -6.39 -26.63 7.63
C ALA A 152 -5.45 -27.76 8.07
N PHE A 153 -4.14 -27.54 8.01
CA PHE A 153 -3.15 -28.50 8.51
C PHE A 153 -3.27 -28.68 10.03
N ARG A 154 -3.33 -27.59 10.79
CA ARG A 154 -3.51 -27.62 12.25
C ARG A 154 -4.80 -28.32 12.68
N GLN A 155 -5.94 -27.99 12.07
CA GLN A 155 -7.22 -28.63 12.38
C GLN A 155 -7.17 -30.16 12.21
N ARG A 156 -6.42 -30.67 11.23
CA ARG A 156 -6.24 -32.12 11.02
C ARG A 156 -5.30 -32.75 12.04
N SER A 157 -4.29 -32.00 12.50
CA SER A 157 -3.29 -32.46 13.48
C SER A 157 -3.84 -32.51 14.91
N ASP A 158 -4.72 -31.57 15.29
CA ASP A 158 -5.37 -31.57 16.60
C ASP A 158 -6.18 -32.85 16.87
N GLY A 159 -6.59 -33.58 15.83
CA GLY A 159 -7.33 -34.84 15.94
C GLY A 159 -6.50 -36.12 15.99
N ARG A 160 -5.18 -36.11 15.71
CA ARG A 160 -4.40 -37.35 15.52
C ARG A 160 -3.30 -37.62 16.53
N ASP A 161 -2.55 -36.62 17.00
CA ASP A 161 -1.34 -36.87 17.81
C ASP A 161 -1.06 -35.82 18.92
N GLY A 162 -2.03 -34.95 19.25
CA GLY A 162 -1.96 -34.06 20.41
C GLY A 162 -0.97 -32.88 20.35
N TYR A 163 -0.23 -32.74 19.24
CA TYR A 163 0.67 -31.60 19.02
C TYR A 163 0.34 -30.89 17.71
N SER A 164 -0.37 -29.77 17.80
CA SER A 164 -0.52 -28.87 16.67
C SER A 164 0.71 -28.00 16.46
N PRO A 165 1.22 -27.90 15.22
CA PRO A 165 2.38 -27.08 14.89
C PRO A 165 2.07 -25.61 15.16
N GLN A 166 2.95 -24.92 15.88
CA GLN A 166 2.77 -23.50 16.23
C GLN A 166 3.19 -22.54 15.12
N ARG A 167 4.02 -22.98 14.18
CA ARG A 167 4.47 -22.15 13.07
C ARG A 167 4.81 -22.99 11.84
N ARG A 168 4.74 -22.38 10.67
CA ARG A 168 5.22 -22.93 9.39
C ARG A 168 5.84 -21.83 8.55
N VAL A 169 6.96 -22.15 7.92
CA VAL A 169 7.64 -21.30 6.94
C VAL A 169 7.29 -21.82 5.55
N PHE A 170 6.94 -20.91 4.65
CA PHE A 170 6.72 -21.15 3.24
C PHE A 170 7.79 -20.42 2.44
N TYR A 171 8.52 -21.14 1.61
CA TYR A 171 9.55 -20.57 0.75
C TYR A 171 8.98 -20.21 -0.63
N GLN A 172 9.76 -19.47 -1.43
CA GLN A 172 9.37 -18.99 -2.75
C GLN A 172 8.83 -20.08 -3.71
N ASN A 173 9.24 -21.33 -3.56
CA ASN A 173 8.77 -22.46 -4.37
C ASN A 173 7.38 -22.99 -3.93
N GLU A 174 6.94 -22.66 -2.73
CA GLU A 174 5.61 -22.97 -2.20
C GLU A 174 4.64 -21.79 -2.35
N ILE A 175 5.17 -20.58 -2.53
CA ILE A 175 4.51 -19.30 -2.81
C ILE A 175 4.23 -19.18 -4.31
#